data_AF-A0A5D6UR57-F1
#
_entry.id   AF-A0A5D6UR57-F1
#
_cell.length_a   1.000
_cell.length_b   1.000
_cell.length_c   1.000
_cell.angle_alpha   90.00
_cell.angle_beta   90.00
_cell.angle_gamma   90.00
#
_symmetry.space_group_name_H-M   'P 1'
#
loop_
_entity.id
_entity.type
_entity.pdbx_description
1 polymer ?
#
loop_
_entity_poly.entity_id
_entity_poly.type
_entity_poly.pdbx_seq_one_letter_code
_entity_poly.pdbx_strand_id
1 'polypeptide(L)'
;MNRSPQSDPSTTGFPAQEAYLVIEQKPRDKAERSRLTKLRQYVQHHTHQTDLRDLAPAVRELMGPGYQIGCGSSHIWILPLAGSDMPAVPQRLAIVADRLTTTLQDWNGPRVSTRPQ
;
A
#
# COMPACT_ATOMS: atom_id res chain seq x y z
N MET A 1 48.39 -16.06 13.27
CA MET A 1 47.95 -14.74 12.74
C MET A 1 46.47 -14.87 12.38
N ASN A 2 45.57 -14.63 13.33
CA ASN A 2 44.13 -14.79 13.11
C ASN A 2 43.53 -13.41 12.85
N ARG A 3 43.12 -13.14 11.60
CA ARG A 3 42.21 -12.03 11.31
C ARG A 3 40.82 -12.43 11.79
N SER A 4 40.32 -11.75 12.80
CA SER A 4 38.90 -11.78 13.15
C SER A 4 38.09 -11.22 11.96
N PRO A 5 36.98 -11.85 11.54
CA PRO A 5 36.10 -11.24 10.56
C PRO A 5 35.49 -9.98 11.16
N GLN A 6 35.76 -8.86 10.51
CA GLN A 6 35.22 -7.55 10.82
C GLN A 6 33.72 -7.59 10.54
N SER A 7 32.91 -7.56 11.59
CA SER A 7 31.46 -7.39 11.45
C SER A 7 31.19 -5.96 10.97
N ASP A 8 30.84 -5.78 9.70
CA ASP A 8 30.33 -4.52 9.16
C ASP A 8 28.99 -4.16 9.81
N PRO A 9 28.87 -3.03 10.55
CA PRO A 9 27.61 -2.61 11.15
C PRO A 9 26.91 -1.58 10.25
N SER A 10 26.63 -1.91 8.99
CA SER A 10 26.06 -0.92 8.05
C SER A 10 25.17 -1.53 6.97
N THR A 11 24.19 -2.32 7.36
CA THR A 11 22.93 -2.42 6.60
C THR A 11 21.82 -2.61 7.62
N THR A 12 21.45 -1.54 8.32
CA THR A 12 20.15 -1.50 9.00
C THR A 12 19.09 -1.35 7.92
N GLY A 13 18.88 -2.41 7.13
CA GLY A 13 17.70 -2.53 6.27
C GLY A 13 16.46 -2.45 7.16
N PHE A 14 15.35 -1.96 6.60
CA PHE A 14 14.08 -2.11 7.29
C PHE A 14 13.86 -3.59 7.63
N PRO A 15 13.26 -3.91 8.79
CA PRO A 15 12.86 -5.28 9.06
C PRO A 15 11.98 -5.78 7.90
N ALA A 16 12.05 -7.08 7.60
CA ALA A 16 11.28 -7.67 6.51
C ALA A 16 9.82 -7.21 6.59
N GLN A 17 9.31 -6.60 5.51
CA GLN A 17 7.96 -6.05 5.47
C GLN A 17 7.03 -6.99 4.70
N GLU A 18 5.78 -7.07 5.15
CA GLU A 18 4.74 -7.84 4.47
C GLU A 18 3.75 -6.90 3.79
N ALA A 19 4.00 -6.60 2.52
CA ALA A 19 3.16 -5.76 1.69
C ALA A 19 1.73 -6.33 1.61
N TYR A 20 0.75 -5.51 1.96
CA TYR A 20 -0.65 -5.79 1.67
C TYR A 20 -1.38 -4.54 1.19
N LEU A 21 -2.36 -4.75 0.33
CA LEU A 21 -3.24 -3.71 -0.19
C LEU A 21 -4.53 -3.65 0.62
N VAL A 22 -4.90 -2.45 1.03
CA VAL A 22 -6.22 -2.12 1.56
C VAL A 22 -6.90 -1.12 0.64
N ILE A 23 -8.14 -1.40 0.26
CA ILE A 23 -9.01 -0.51 -0.48
C ILE A 23 -9.96 0.11 0.55
N GLU A 24 -9.82 1.40 0.83
CA GLU A 24 -10.57 2.09 1.89
C GLU A 24 -11.89 2.70 1.39
N GLN A 25 -12.01 2.90 0.07
CA GLN A 25 -13.24 3.39 -0.56
C GLN A 25 -13.77 2.42 -1.61
N LYS A 26 -15.10 2.39 -1.74
CA LYS A 26 -15.76 1.64 -2.81
C LYS A 26 -15.27 2.16 -4.18
N PRO A 27 -14.85 1.28 -5.12
CA PRO A 27 -14.48 1.71 -6.45
C PRO A 27 -15.62 2.43 -7.17
N ARG A 28 -15.32 3.55 -7.82
CA ARG A 28 -16.29 4.40 -8.53
C ARG A 28 -16.89 3.71 -9.76
N ASP A 29 -16.07 2.96 -10.48
CA ASP A 29 -16.45 2.31 -11.73
C ASP A 29 -15.74 0.95 -11.94
N LYS A 30 -16.11 0.27 -13.03
CA LYS A 30 -15.58 -1.06 -13.38
C LYS A 30 -14.08 -1.01 -13.74
N ALA A 31 -13.61 0.08 -14.33
CA ALA A 31 -12.19 0.25 -14.69
C ALA A 31 -11.33 0.48 -13.44
N GLU A 32 -11.78 1.31 -12.50
CA GLU A 32 -11.13 1.49 -11.19
C GLU A 32 -11.08 0.16 -10.42
N ARG A 33 -12.19 -0.59 -10.39
CA ARG A 33 -12.21 -1.93 -9.78
C ARG A 33 -11.20 -2.89 -10.43
N SER A 34 -11.07 -2.86 -11.76
CA SER A 34 -10.11 -3.70 -12.49
C SER A 34 -8.66 -3.32 -12.17
N ARG A 35 -8.34 -2.02 -12.14
CA ARG A 35 -7.02 -1.52 -11.71
C ARG A 35 -6.66 -1.96 -10.30
N LEU A 36 -7.59 -1.79 -9.35
CA LEU A 36 -7.40 -2.22 -7.96
C LEU A 36 -7.24 -3.73 -7.81
N THR A 37 -7.89 -4.53 -8.66
CA THR A 37 -7.73 -5.99 -8.69
C THR A 37 -6.33 -6.37 -9.17
N LYS A 38 -5.85 -5.76 -10.27
CA LYS A 38 -4.48 -5.97 -10.77
C LYS A 38 -3.44 -5.55 -9.74
N LEU A 39 -3.65 -4.41 -9.09
CA LEU A 39 -2.78 -3.93 -8.01
C LEU A 39 -2.75 -4.91 -6.84
N ARG A 40 -3.90 -5.46 -6.43
CA ARG A 40 -3.94 -6.48 -5.37
C ARG A 40 -3.13 -7.71 -5.74
N GLN A 41 -3.30 -8.21 -6.96
CA GLN A 41 -2.52 -9.34 -7.47
C GLN A 41 -1.04 -9.01 -7.47
N TYR A 42 -0.64 -7.84 -7.95
CA TYR A 42 0.75 -7.40 -7.95
C TYR A 42 1.36 -7.39 -6.54
N VAL A 43 0.67 -6.77 -5.57
CA VAL A 43 1.13 -6.71 -4.17
C VAL A 43 1.25 -8.11 -3.56
N GLN A 44 0.31 -9.03 -3.86
CA GLN A 44 0.39 -10.41 -3.41
C GLN A 44 1.62 -11.16 -3.96
N HIS A 45 1.99 -10.91 -5.22
CA HIS A 45 3.21 -11.51 -5.80
C HIS A 45 4.49 -10.88 -5.23
N HIS A 46 4.39 -9.67 -4.68
CA HIS A 46 5.48 -8.89 -4.11
C HIS A 46 5.33 -8.73 -2.59
N THR A 47 4.72 -9.72 -1.92
CA THR A 47 4.35 -9.60 -0.49
C THR A 47 5.58 -9.32 0.37
N HIS A 48 6.73 -9.94 0.11
CA HIS A 48 7.93 -9.71 0.93
C HIS A 48 8.78 -8.62 0.29
N GLN A 49 8.89 -7.48 0.97
CA GLN A 49 9.71 -6.35 0.53
C GLN A 49 10.75 -5.98 1.59
N THR A 50 11.93 -5.56 1.12
CA THR A 50 12.90 -4.88 1.97
C THR A 50 12.50 -3.42 2.20
N ASP A 51 11.85 -2.80 1.23
CA ASP A 51 11.28 -1.46 1.34
C ASP A 51 9.98 -1.36 0.54
N LEU A 52 8.85 -1.11 1.20
CA LEU A 52 7.55 -0.97 0.54
C LEU A 52 7.51 0.14 -0.49
N ARG A 53 8.38 1.15 -0.36
CA ARG A 53 8.44 2.29 -1.27
C ARG A 53 8.90 1.88 -2.67
N ASP A 54 9.61 0.76 -2.79
CA ASP A 54 10.05 0.20 -4.06
C ASP A 54 8.88 -0.26 -4.94
N LEU A 55 7.69 -0.50 -4.36
CA LEU A 55 6.49 -0.82 -5.12
C LEU A 55 5.87 0.41 -5.79
N ALA A 56 6.21 1.64 -5.37
CA ALA A 56 5.51 2.87 -5.79
C ALA A 56 5.52 3.12 -7.31
N PRO A 57 6.61 2.88 -8.07
CA PRO A 57 6.60 3.01 -9.52
C PRO A 57 5.58 2.08 -10.18
N ALA A 58 5.55 0.80 -9.80
CA ALA A 58 4.60 -0.16 -10.34
C ALA A 58 3.15 0.16 -9.94
N VAL A 59 2.92 0.63 -8.71
CA VAL A 59 1.59 1.12 -8.28
C VAL A 59 1.13 2.26 -9.19
N ARG A 60 2.01 3.20 -9.54
CA ARG A 60 1.71 4.31 -10.44
C ARG A 60 1.35 3.86 -11.85
N GLU A 61 2.08 2.90 -12.40
CA GLU A 61 1.80 2.35 -13.73
C GLU A 61 0.45 1.62 -13.76
N LEU A 62 0.16 0.80 -12.76
CA LEU A 62 -1.09 0.03 -12.68
C LEU A 62 -2.33 0.91 -12.49
N MET A 63 -2.20 2.00 -11.73
CA MET A 63 -3.31 2.93 -11.50
C MET A 63 -3.48 3.94 -12.64
N GLY A 64 -2.38 4.35 -13.28
CA GLY A 64 -2.39 5.30 -14.38
C GLY A 64 -2.57 6.76 -13.94
N PRO A 65 -2.66 7.71 -14.90
CA PRO A 65 -2.52 9.14 -14.65
C PRO A 65 -3.68 9.77 -13.89
N GLY A 66 -4.82 9.09 -13.72
CA GLY A 66 -5.98 9.60 -12.98
C GLY A 66 -5.83 9.54 -11.45
N TYR A 67 -4.66 9.12 -10.95
CA TYR A 67 -4.41 8.93 -9.53
C TYR A 67 -3.09 9.57 -9.12
N GLN A 68 -3.12 10.21 -7.96
CA GLN A 68 -1.94 10.65 -7.25
C GLN A 68 -1.48 9.51 -6.35
N ILE A 69 -0.24 9.08 -6.57
CA ILE A 69 0.44 8.10 -5.74
C ILE A 69 1.44 8.86 -4.90
N GLY A 70 1.41 8.65 -3.60
CA GLY A 70 2.43 9.19 -2.71
C GLY A 70 2.92 8.15 -1.73
N CYS A 71 4.12 8.42 -1.24
CA CYS A 71 4.93 7.45 -0.53
C CYS A 71 5.32 8.07 0.81
N GLY A 72 4.87 7.47 1.90
CA GLY A 72 5.34 7.77 3.26
C GLY A 72 6.47 6.82 3.67
N SER A 73 6.93 6.91 4.92
CA SER A 73 8.05 6.11 5.41
C SER A 73 7.86 4.60 5.26
N SER A 74 6.63 4.08 5.36
CA SER A 74 6.36 2.63 5.27
C SER A 74 5.03 2.31 4.58
N HIS A 75 4.51 3.23 3.77
CA HIS A 75 3.19 3.09 3.15
C HIS A 75 3.13 3.83 1.81
N ILE A 76 2.35 3.29 0.88
CA ILE A 76 2.01 3.97 -0.38
C ILE A 76 0.52 4.29 -0.34
N TRP A 77 0.16 5.56 -0.39
CA TRP A 77 -1.24 5.98 -0.48
C TRP A 77 -1.63 6.29 -1.92
N ILE A 78 -2.90 6.02 -2.23
CA ILE A 78 -3.49 6.20 -3.55
C ILE A 78 -4.65 7.17 -3.41
N LEU A 79 -4.52 8.36 -3.97
CA LEU A 79 -5.57 9.36 -4.03
C LEU A 79 -6.09 9.46 -5.47
N PRO A 80 -7.41 9.41 -5.69
CA PRO A 80 -7.97 9.80 -6.97
C PRO A 80 -7.72 11.30 -7.21
N LEU A 81 -7.23 11.67 -8.39
CA LEU A 81 -7.11 13.07 -8.75
C LEU A 81 -8.52 13.68 -8.87
N ALA A 82 -8.67 14.90 -8.36
CA ALA A 82 -9.94 15.60 -8.42
C ALA A 82 -10.33 15.82 -9.89
N GLY A 83 -11.48 15.27 -10.28
CA GLY A 83 -12.27 15.72 -11.43
C GLY A 83 -13.39 16.64 -10.93
N SER A 84 -14.13 17.26 -11.85
CA SER A 84 -15.20 18.23 -11.53
C SER A 84 -16.29 17.70 -10.56
N ASP A 85 -16.42 16.38 -10.38
CA ASP A 85 -17.38 15.70 -9.50
C ASP A 85 -16.78 15.16 -8.18
N MET A 86 -15.53 15.51 -7.86
CA MET A 86 -14.87 15.01 -6.64
C MET A 86 -15.02 15.99 -5.47
N PRO A 87 -15.13 15.48 -4.21
CA PRO A 87 -15.14 16.35 -3.03
C PRO A 87 -13.87 17.21 -2.98
N ALA A 88 -14.01 18.43 -2.43
CA ALA A 88 -12.94 19.44 -2.37
C ALA A 88 -11.62 18.94 -1.73
N VAL A 89 -11.69 17.87 -0.93
CA VAL A 89 -10.53 17.16 -0.41
C VAL A 89 -10.55 15.73 -0.97
N PRO A 90 -9.59 15.34 -1.82
CA PRO A 90 -9.49 13.97 -2.31
C PRO A 90 -9.26 13.03 -1.12
N GLN A 91 -10.11 12.01 -1.00
CA GLN A 91 -10.00 10.98 0.05
C GLN A 91 -9.18 9.80 -0.47
N ARG A 92 -8.43 9.12 0.43
CA ARG A 92 -7.58 7.97 0.10
C ARG A 92 -8.42 6.79 -0.38
N LEU A 93 -8.22 6.40 -1.63
CA LEU A 93 -8.92 5.26 -2.24
C LEU A 93 -8.38 3.95 -1.69
N ALA A 94 -7.06 3.84 -1.62
CA ALA A 94 -6.37 2.64 -1.21
C ALA A 94 -4.99 2.96 -0.64
N ILE A 95 -4.43 2.00 0.09
CA ILE A 95 -3.11 2.08 0.70
C ILE A 95 -2.42 0.71 0.61
N VAL A 96 -1.14 0.72 0.22
CA VAL A 96 -0.23 -0.41 0.40
C VAL A 96 0.53 -0.16 1.69
N ALA A 97 0.50 -1.13 2.59
CA ALA A 97 0.99 -1.02 3.95
C ALA A 97 1.79 -2.27 4.33
N ASP A 98 2.52 -2.18 5.44
CA ASP A 98 3.14 -3.34 6.07
C ASP A 98 2.16 -4.00 7.03
N ARG A 99 1.84 -5.28 6.77
CA ARG A 99 0.90 -6.08 7.57
C ARG A 99 1.41 -6.31 8.98
N LEU A 100 2.73 -6.31 9.20
CA LEU A 100 3.33 -6.58 10.51
C LEU A 100 3.16 -5.41 11.48
N THR A 101 3.04 -4.19 10.96
CA THR A 101 2.97 -2.96 11.76
C THR A 101 1.65 -2.21 11.62
N THR A 102 0.81 -2.57 10.66
CA THR A 102 -0.40 -1.84 10.32
C THR A 102 -1.62 -2.74 10.26
N THR A 103 -2.68 -2.39 10.99
CA THR A 103 -3.97 -3.09 10.98
C THR A 103 -5.05 -2.25 10.31
N LEU A 104 -5.11 -2.28 8.98
CA LEU A 104 -6.15 -1.66 8.16
C LEU A 104 -7.03 -2.73 7.50
N GLN A 105 -8.27 -2.37 7.19
CA GLN A 105 -9.25 -3.29 6.61
C GLN A 105 -9.89 -2.69 5.37
N ASP A 106 -10.23 -3.57 4.42
CA ASP A 106 -10.94 -3.17 3.21
C ASP A 106 -12.30 -2.56 3.56
N TRP A 107 -12.78 -1.64 2.72
CA TRP A 107 -14.09 -0.98 2.84
C TRP A 107 -15.26 -1.96 2.89
N ASN A 108 -15.08 -3.14 2.27
CA ASN A 108 -16.03 -4.25 2.24
C ASN A 108 -15.64 -5.40 3.19
N GLY A 109 -14.64 -5.19 4.05
CA GLY A 109 -14.24 -6.16 5.05
C GLY A 109 -15.34 -6.39 6.09
N PRO A 110 -15.32 -7.53 6.79
CA PRO A 110 -16.24 -7.79 7.88
C PRO A 110 -16.05 -6.71 8.94
N ARG A 111 -17.04 -5.82 9.10
CA ARG A 111 -17.06 -4.90 10.24
C ARG A 111 -17.21 -5.78 11.47
N VAL A 112 -16.14 -5.95 12.23
CA VAL A 112 -16.24 -6.54 13.57
C VAL A 112 -17.06 -5.55 14.37
N SER A 113 -18.36 -5.82 14.46
CA SER A 113 -19.29 -5.03 15.26
C SER A 113 -18.97 -5.36 16.71
N THR A 114 -18.01 -4.64 17.30
CA THR A 114 -17.82 -4.65 18.75
C THR A 114 -19.00 -3.92 19.36
N ARG A 115 -20.13 -4.64 19.49
CA ARG A 115 -21.26 -4.20 20.30
C ARG A 115 -20.79 -4.32 21.76
N PRO A 116 -20.72 -3.22 22.54
CA PRO A 116 -20.60 -3.35 23.98
C PRO A 116 -21.88 -4.04 24.47
N GLN A 117 -21.73 -5.15 25.22
CA GLN A 117 -22.83 -5.66 26.03
C GLN A 117 -23.00 -4.81 27.27
#